data_AF-A0A7S1AMQ8-F1
#
_entry.id   AF-A0A7S1AMQ8-F1
#
_cell.length_a   1.000
_cell.length_b   1.000
_cell.length_c   1.000
_cell.angle_alpha   90.00
_cell.angle_beta   90.00
_cell.angle_gamma   90.00
#
_symmetry.space_group_name_H-M   'P 1'
#
loop_
_entity.id
_entity.type
_entity.pdbx_description
1 polymer ?
#
loop_
_entity_poly.entity_id
_entity_poly.type
_entity_poly.pdbx_seq_one_letter_code
_entity_poly.pdbx_strand_id
1 'polypeptide(L)'
;MSAQGLPAHILALFTPRPPPQHLPPQVERPPVKLTGCAEYVEFFSTDKPPKREPWESPKERKERRHREKLDAHKKELEELIKKYDPHKDANAVGDPFKTLFVARISYDTTEKKLKREFEVFGSIKKVRMIYDTKGKPRGYAFVEYEHERDLKNAYKQGDGKKIDGRRVMVDVERGRTVEGWLPRRLGGGRGPGRVGKASKKKVTGKVDKEDRDRDRDRDRDRRRDKEDEKVDEKKKSSKDEKREKDRGGDRERDRDREKDKEKEKEKDKAKDKDKDK
;
A
#
# COMPACT_ATOMS: atom_id res chain seq x y z
N MET A 1 -12.83 -48.35 -51.78
CA MET A 1 -12.37 -49.73 -51.50
C MET A 1 -13.53 -50.66 -51.77
N SER A 2 -13.47 -51.44 -52.84
CA SER A 2 -14.53 -52.39 -53.19
C SER A 2 -14.41 -53.61 -52.28
N ALA A 3 -15.46 -53.96 -51.54
CA ALA A 3 -15.51 -55.14 -50.67
C ALA A 3 -15.60 -56.48 -51.44
N GLN A 4 -15.08 -56.53 -52.67
CA GLN A 4 -15.18 -57.69 -53.56
C GLN A 4 -14.29 -58.83 -53.05
N GLY A 5 -14.86 -60.03 -52.96
CA GLY A 5 -14.16 -61.25 -52.52
C GLY A 5 -14.30 -61.62 -51.03
N LEU A 6 -15.03 -60.84 -50.23
CA LEU A 6 -15.31 -61.18 -48.82
C LEU A 6 -16.47 -62.18 -48.69
N PRO A 7 -16.46 -63.06 -47.68
CA PRO A 7 -17.58 -63.94 -47.38
C PRO A 7 -18.90 -63.18 -47.22
N ALA A 8 -20.02 -63.79 -47.63
CA ALA A 8 -21.34 -63.14 -47.69
C ALA A 8 -21.78 -62.47 -46.37
N HIS A 9 -21.43 -63.06 -45.22
CA HIS A 9 -21.75 -62.50 -43.91
C HIS A 9 -20.99 -61.19 -43.60
N ILE A 10 -19.79 -61.00 -44.16
CA ILE A 10 -19.01 -59.76 -44.02
C ILE A 10 -19.50 -58.71 -45.03
N LEU A 11 -19.83 -59.13 -46.25
CA LEU A 11 -20.41 -58.25 -47.28
C LEU A 11 -21.71 -57.57 -46.80
N ALA A 12 -22.53 -58.27 -46.01
CA ALA A 12 -23.76 -57.73 -45.45
C ALA A 12 -23.53 -56.52 -44.52
N LEU A 13 -22.35 -56.39 -43.90
CA LEU A 13 -22.01 -55.23 -43.06
C LEU A 13 -21.75 -53.97 -43.88
N PHE A 14 -21.43 -54.12 -45.17
CA PHE A 14 -21.13 -53.01 -46.08
C PHE A 14 -22.31 -52.64 -46.98
N THR A 15 -23.53 -53.09 -46.66
CA THR A 15 -24.73 -52.62 -47.37
C THR A 15 -24.89 -51.11 -47.16
N PRO A 16 -25.05 -50.32 -48.24
CA PRO A 16 -25.20 -48.88 -48.10
C PRO A 16 -26.47 -48.56 -47.30
N ARG A 17 -26.42 -47.45 -46.57
CA ARG A 17 -27.63 -46.89 -45.96
C ARG A 17 -28.60 -46.46 -47.07
N PRO A 18 -29.92 -46.45 -46.82
CA PRO A 18 -30.87 -45.85 -47.73
C PRO A 18 -30.44 -44.41 -48.06
N PRO A 19 -30.64 -43.95 -49.30
CA PRO A 19 -30.22 -42.60 -49.71
C PRO A 19 -30.87 -41.57 -48.77
N PRO A 20 -30.12 -40.55 -48.33
CA PRO A 20 -30.68 -39.51 -47.47
C PRO A 20 -31.82 -38.81 -48.22
N GLN A 21 -32.85 -38.42 -47.48
CA GLN A 21 -33.94 -37.61 -48.04
C GLN A 21 -33.37 -36.27 -48.50
N HIS A 22 -33.62 -35.90 -49.75
CA HIS A 22 -33.23 -34.60 -50.26
C HIS A 22 -34.08 -33.53 -49.58
N LEU A 23 -33.42 -32.61 -48.86
CA LEU A 23 -34.03 -31.39 -48.36
C LEU A 23 -33.51 -30.22 -49.21
N PRO A 24 -34.39 -29.29 -49.63
CA PRO A 24 -33.94 -28.09 -50.33
C PRO A 24 -32.99 -27.28 -49.43
N PRO A 25 -32.05 -26.51 -50.01
CA PRO A 25 -31.20 -25.62 -49.23
C PRO A 25 -32.06 -24.65 -48.43
N GLN A 26 -31.63 -24.32 -47.21
CA GLN A 26 -32.30 -23.29 -46.42
C GLN A 26 -32.25 -21.97 -47.19
N VAL A 27 -33.41 -21.39 -47.49
CA VAL A 27 -33.49 -20.06 -48.09
C VAL A 27 -33.02 -19.06 -47.04
N GLU A 28 -31.85 -18.46 -47.26
CA GLU A 28 -31.36 -17.38 -46.40
C GLU A 28 -32.38 -16.24 -46.42
N ARG A 29 -32.80 -15.79 -45.23
CA ARG A 29 -33.69 -14.63 -45.15
C ARG A 29 -32.94 -13.41 -45.67
N PRO A 30 -33.55 -12.58 -46.53
CA PRO A 30 -32.90 -11.35 -46.97
C PRO A 30 -32.56 -10.48 -45.75
N PRO A 31 -31.42 -9.77 -45.77
CA PRO A 31 -31.04 -8.89 -44.67
C PRO A 31 -32.10 -7.79 -44.51
N VAL A 32 -32.41 -7.45 -43.26
CA VAL A 32 -33.31 -6.33 -42.95
C VAL A 32 -32.66 -5.04 -43.44
N LYS A 33 -33.40 -4.23 -44.20
CA LYS A 33 -32.93 -2.92 -44.68
C LYS A 33 -32.85 -1.95 -43.50
N LEU A 34 -31.72 -1.26 -43.36
CA LEU A 34 -31.57 -0.20 -42.35
C LEU A 34 -32.41 1.01 -42.76
N THR A 35 -33.21 1.55 -41.84
CA THR A 35 -33.90 2.83 -41.99
C THR A 35 -33.09 3.96 -41.34
N GLY A 36 -33.40 5.21 -41.72
CA GLY A 36 -32.71 6.39 -41.18
C GLY A 36 -33.30 6.84 -39.84
N CYS A 37 -32.50 7.49 -38.99
CA CYS A 37 -32.98 8.03 -37.71
C CYS A 37 -34.05 9.14 -37.86
N ALA A 38 -34.24 9.68 -39.08
CA ALA A 38 -35.21 10.74 -39.38
C ALA A 38 -36.66 10.31 -39.17
N GLU A 39 -36.97 9.02 -39.36
CA GLU A 39 -38.31 8.46 -39.11
C GLU A 39 -38.70 8.55 -37.63
N TYR A 40 -37.72 8.73 -36.73
CA TYR A 40 -37.96 8.76 -35.29
C TYR A 40 -38.12 10.19 -34.72
N VAL A 41 -38.05 11.21 -35.58
CA VAL A 41 -38.09 12.62 -35.14
C VAL A 41 -39.44 12.97 -34.47
N GLU A 42 -40.53 12.37 -34.93
CA GLU A 42 -41.88 12.59 -34.38
C GLU A 42 -42.06 12.02 -32.96
N PHE A 43 -41.20 11.08 -32.54
CA PHE A 43 -41.29 10.46 -31.21
C PHE A 43 -40.51 11.23 -30.12
N PHE A 44 -39.79 12.30 -30.47
CA PHE A 44 -39.12 13.12 -29.46
C PHE A 44 -40.12 14.02 -28.75
N SER A 45 -40.11 13.99 -27.42
CA SER A 45 -40.88 14.93 -26.60
C SER A 45 -40.42 16.36 -26.86
N THR A 46 -41.37 17.27 -27.05
CA THR A 46 -41.11 18.72 -27.13
C THR A 46 -40.91 19.40 -25.78
N ASP A 47 -41.15 18.67 -24.68
CA ASP A 47 -41.02 19.18 -23.33
C ASP A 47 -39.57 19.42 -22.94
N LYS A 48 -39.36 20.36 -22.00
CA LYS A 48 -38.03 20.63 -21.47
C LYS A 48 -37.50 19.37 -20.77
N PRO A 49 -36.30 18.89 -21.13
CA PRO A 49 -35.76 17.68 -20.54
C PRO A 49 -35.63 17.86 -19.01
N PRO A 50 -35.85 16.78 -18.22
CA PRO A 50 -35.68 16.84 -16.79
C PRO A 50 -34.26 17.30 -16.45
N LYS A 51 -34.14 18.08 -15.38
CA LYS A 51 -32.82 18.53 -14.91
C LYS A 51 -32.01 17.30 -14.58
N ARG A 52 -30.85 17.13 -15.24
CA ARG A 52 -29.95 16.01 -14.96
C ARG A 52 -29.61 15.98 -13.48
N GLU A 53 -29.89 14.86 -12.83
CA GLU A 53 -29.44 14.66 -11.46
C GLU A 53 -27.90 14.70 -11.43
N PRO A 54 -27.29 15.41 -10.48
CA PRO A 54 -25.85 15.39 -10.33
C PRO A 54 -25.36 13.95 -10.11
N TRP A 55 -24.69 13.40 -11.13
CA TRP A 55 -24.07 12.09 -11.04
C TRP A 55 -22.72 12.23 -10.32
N GLU A 56 -22.58 11.55 -9.19
CA GLU A 56 -21.32 11.49 -8.46
C GLU A 56 -20.31 10.66 -9.26
N SER A 57 -19.21 11.29 -9.66
CA SER A 57 -18.13 10.57 -10.34
C SER A 57 -17.53 9.50 -9.39
N PRO A 58 -16.95 8.41 -9.92
CA PRO A 58 -16.31 7.39 -9.09
C PRO A 58 -15.24 7.94 -8.14
N LYS A 59 -14.57 9.04 -8.53
CA LYS A 59 -13.57 9.74 -7.72
C LYS A 59 -14.22 10.44 -6.53
N GLU A 60 -15.27 11.21 -6.77
CA GLU A 60 -16.03 11.91 -5.70
C GLU A 60 -16.63 10.91 -4.71
N ARG A 61 -17.21 9.81 -5.20
CA ARG A 61 -17.74 8.73 -4.36
C ARG A 61 -16.68 8.11 -3.45
N LYS A 62 -15.45 7.97 -3.96
CA LYS A 62 -14.32 7.44 -3.20
C LYS A 62 -13.85 8.43 -2.13
N GLU A 63 -13.76 9.72 -2.47
CA GLU A 63 -13.38 10.78 -1.53
C GLU A 63 -14.41 10.95 -0.43
N ARG A 64 -15.69 10.94 -0.76
CA ARG A 64 -16.79 10.98 0.21
C ARG A 64 -16.72 9.81 1.19
N ARG A 65 -16.63 8.57 0.68
CA ARG A 65 -16.45 7.38 1.52
C ARG A 65 -15.19 7.44 2.38
N HIS A 66 -14.11 8.07 1.90
CA HIS A 66 -12.89 8.23 2.68
C HIS A 66 -13.08 9.24 3.81
N ARG A 67 -13.70 10.38 3.53
CA ARG A 67 -14.02 11.41 4.51
C ARG A 67 -14.95 10.89 5.59
N GLU A 68 -16.05 10.23 5.21
CA GLU A 68 -16.99 9.61 6.16
C GLU A 68 -16.29 8.60 7.08
N LYS A 69 -15.34 7.81 6.55
CA LYS A 69 -14.53 6.87 7.35
C LYS A 69 -13.60 7.59 8.31
N LEU A 70 -12.95 8.67 7.87
CA LEU A 70 -12.09 9.48 8.74
C LEU A 70 -12.91 10.15 9.85
N ASP A 71 -14.08 10.68 9.53
CA ASP A 71 -14.97 11.33 10.49
C ASP A 71 -15.52 10.32 11.51
N ALA A 72 -15.95 9.14 11.06
CA ALA A 72 -16.37 8.07 11.94
C ALA A 72 -15.23 7.60 12.86
N HIS A 73 -14.02 7.39 12.31
CA HIS A 73 -12.85 7.03 13.09
C HIS A 73 -12.47 8.13 14.09
N LYS A 74 -12.61 9.41 13.71
CA LYS A 74 -12.33 10.55 14.61
C LYS A 74 -13.30 10.57 15.78
N LYS A 75 -14.59 10.33 15.55
CA LYS A 75 -15.61 10.22 16.62
C LYS A 75 -15.32 9.05 17.56
N GLU A 76 -15.02 7.87 17.01
CA GLU A 76 -14.63 6.70 17.79
C GLU A 76 -13.38 6.98 18.63
N LEU A 77 -12.38 7.66 18.05
CA LEU A 77 -11.17 8.06 18.76
C LEU A 77 -11.47 9.01 19.92
N GLU A 78 -12.37 9.97 19.72
CA GLU A 78 -12.78 10.93 20.74
C GLU A 78 -13.48 10.24 21.92
N GLU A 79 -14.40 9.30 21.65
CA GLU A 79 -15.03 8.48 22.68
C GLU A 79 -14.03 7.63 23.46
N LEU A 80 -13.07 7.01 22.74
CA LEU A 80 -12.00 6.22 23.35
C LEU A 80 -11.03 7.05 24.19
N ILE A 81 -10.77 8.31 23.80
CA ILE A 81 -9.97 9.26 24.57
C ILE A 81 -10.72 9.65 25.84
N LYS A 82 -12.02 9.96 25.76
CA LYS A 82 -12.86 10.27 26.94
C LYS A 82 -12.87 9.14 27.97
N LYS A 83 -12.82 7.89 27.51
CA LYS A 83 -12.78 6.71 28.39
C LYS A 83 -11.39 6.39 28.94
N TYR A 84 -10.32 6.95 28.38
CA TYR A 84 -8.96 6.56 28.72
C TYR A 84 -8.46 7.31 29.96
N ASP A 85 -8.34 6.58 31.06
CA ASP A 85 -7.69 7.04 32.28
C ASP A 85 -6.57 6.05 32.67
N PRO A 86 -5.29 6.46 32.57
CA PRO A 86 -4.15 5.60 32.92
C PRO A 86 -3.95 5.40 34.42
N HIS A 87 -4.51 6.26 35.29
CA HIS A 87 -4.38 6.13 36.75
C HIS A 87 -5.36 5.10 37.33
N LYS A 88 -6.47 4.85 36.64
CA LYS A 88 -7.49 3.87 37.05
C LYS A 88 -7.21 2.44 36.58
N ASP A 89 -6.17 2.22 35.77
CA ASP A 89 -5.84 0.89 35.24
C ASP A 89 -5.19 0.00 36.31
N ALA A 90 -5.81 -1.14 36.63
CA ALA A 90 -5.25 -2.15 37.54
C ALA A 90 -3.89 -2.72 37.05
N ASN A 91 -3.55 -2.51 35.79
CA ASN A 91 -2.25 -2.90 35.25
C ASN A 91 -1.14 -1.88 35.54
N ALA A 92 -1.49 -0.62 35.79
CA ALA A 92 -0.56 0.46 36.08
C ALA A 92 -0.39 0.62 37.60
N VAL A 93 0.42 -0.26 38.20
CA VAL A 93 0.70 -0.28 39.64
C VAL A 93 2.11 0.24 39.90
N GLY A 94 2.30 0.90 41.04
CA GLY A 94 3.60 1.42 41.47
C GLY A 94 3.83 2.88 41.07
N ASP A 95 5.04 3.37 41.35
CA ASP A 95 5.44 4.77 41.13
C ASP A 95 5.75 5.02 39.64
N PRO A 96 5.01 5.92 38.95
CA PRO A 96 5.28 6.27 37.56
C PRO A 96 6.69 6.81 37.31
N PHE A 97 7.28 7.54 38.27
CA PHE A 97 8.60 8.16 38.11
C PHE A 97 9.75 7.17 38.26
N LYS A 98 9.46 5.98 38.81
CA LYS A 98 10.40 4.85 38.94
C LYS A 98 10.15 3.75 37.92
N THR A 99 9.21 3.96 36.99
CA THR A 99 8.82 2.98 35.98
C THR A 99 9.39 3.29 34.61
N LEU A 100 10.22 2.38 34.10
CA LEU A 100 10.84 2.44 32.79
C LEU A 100 9.97 1.71 31.77
N PHE A 101 9.74 2.33 30.61
CA PHE A 101 9.07 1.72 29.47
C PHE A 101 10.11 1.14 28.51
N VAL A 102 10.02 -0.17 28.24
CA VAL A 102 10.89 -0.86 27.29
C VAL A 102 10.05 -1.39 26.14
N ALA A 103 10.34 -0.97 24.91
CA ALA A 103 9.64 -1.35 23.70
C ALA A 103 10.57 -2.00 22.68
N ARG A 104 9.97 -2.53 21.59
CA ARG A 104 10.67 -3.26 20.52
C ARG A 104 11.44 -4.49 21.02
N ILE A 105 10.96 -5.11 22.10
CA ILE A 105 11.49 -6.36 22.63
C ILE A 105 11.21 -7.48 21.61
N SER A 106 12.09 -8.47 21.52
CA SER A 106 11.80 -9.67 20.72
C SER A 106 10.61 -10.44 21.31
N TYR A 107 9.86 -11.13 20.46
CA TYR A 107 8.72 -11.92 20.92
C TYR A 107 9.15 -13.19 21.66
N ASP A 108 10.37 -13.64 21.45
CA ASP A 108 10.94 -14.82 22.10
C ASP A 108 11.60 -14.49 23.46
N THR A 109 11.78 -13.19 23.76
CA THR A 109 12.39 -12.75 25.02
C THR A 109 11.44 -13.02 26.18
N THR A 110 11.93 -13.73 27.20
CA THR A 110 11.20 -13.99 28.44
C THR A 110 11.37 -12.88 29.45
N GLU A 111 10.41 -12.74 30.37
CA GLU A 111 10.47 -11.75 31.45
C GLU A 111 11.73 -11.91 32.33
N LYS A 112 12.15 -13.15 32.61
CA LYS A 112 13.37 -13.44 33.37
C LYS A 112 14.62 -12.90 32.66
N LYS A 113 14.68 -13.04 31.33
CA LYS A 113 15.79 -12.53 30.53
C LYS A 113 15.80 -11.00 30.53
N LEU A 114 14.63 -10.39 30.36
CA LEU A 114 14.50 -8.94 30.43
C LEU A 114 14.94 -8.40 31.80
N LYS A 115 14.54 -9.06 32.90
CA LYS A 115 14.98 -8.70 34.25
C LYS A 115 16.51 -8.71 34.35
N ARG A 116 17.17 -9.81 33.97
CA ARG A 116 18.64 -9.95 34.01
C ARG A 116 19.36 -8.85 33.22
N GLU A 117 18.84 -8.49 32.04
CA GLU A 117 19.47 -7.49 31.17
C GLU A 117 19.37 -6.06 31.72
N PHE A 118 18.33 -5.75 32.49
CA PHE A 118 18.06 -4.43 33.05
C PHE A 118 18.49 -4.29 34.52
N GLU A 119 18.73 -5.41 35.22
CA GLU A 119 19.24 -5.44 36.60
C GLU A 119 20.67 -4.86 36.72
N VAL A 120 21.41 -4.82 35.61
CA VAL A 120 22.74 -4.18 35.52
C VAL A 120 22.70 -2.69 35.84
N PHE A 121 21.56 -2.02 35.63
CA PHE A 121 21.42 -0.58 35.85
C PHE A 121 20.98 -0.23 37.28
N GLY A 122 20.44 -1.20 38.02
CA GLY A 122 20.02 -1.04 39.41
C GLY A 122 18.96 -2.06 39.86
N SER A 123 18.53 -1.93 41.11
CA SER A 123 17.64 -2.90 41.76
C SER A 123 16.21 -2.79 41.22
N ILE A 124 15.74 -3.89 40.62
CA ILE A 124 14.39 -3.99 40.05
C ILE A 124 13.39 -4.48 41.10
N LYS A 125 12.35 -3.68 41.33
CA LYS A 125 11.21 -4.03 42.19
C LYS A 125 10.22 -4.95 41.48
N LYS A 126 9.84 -4.60 40.25
CA LYS A 126 8.86 -5.35 39.48
C LYS A 126 9.11 -5.24 37.97
N VAL A 127 9.04 -6.36 37.27
CA VAL A 127 8.96 -6.40 35.81
C VAL A 127 7.54 -6.77 35.42
N ARG A 128 7.02 -6.14 34.37
CA ARG A 128 5.68 -6.45 33.86
C ARG A 128 5.69 -6.45 32.34
N MET A 129 5.77 -7.65 31.75
CA MET A 129 5.66 -7.82 30.31
C MET A 129 4.19 -7.83 29.88
N ILE A 130 3.86 -7.10 28.81
CA ILE A 130 2.47 -6.96 28.39
C ILE A 130 2.13 -7.95 27.26
N TYR A 131 1.10 -8.75 27.49
CA TYR A 131 0.62 -9.80 26.59
C TYR A 131 -0.72 -9.46 25.97
N ASP A 132 -0.96 -9.97 24.76
CA ASP A 132 -2.22 -9.85 24.05
C ASP A 132 -3.32 -10.68 24.70
N THR A 133 -4.58 -10.43 24.34
CA THR A 133 -5.71 -11.27 24.78
C THR A 133 -5.54 -12.73 24.35
N LYS A 134 -4.74 -12.98 23.31
CA LYS A 134 -4.36 -14.31 22.80
C LYS A 134 -3.10 -14.88 23.46
N GLY A 135 -2.58 -14.26 24.52
CA GLY A 135 -1.36 -14.68 25.23
C GLY A 135 -0.05 -14.40 24.51
N LYS A 136 -0.06 -13.77 23.33
CA LYS A 136 1.17 -13.41 22.59
C LYS A 136 1.79 -12.14 23.16
N PRO A 137 3.12 -12.06 23.38
CA PRO A 137 3.76 -10.85 23.89
C PRO A 137 3.56 -9.67 22.92
N ARG A 138 3.16 -8.49 23.40
CA ARG A 138 3.02 -7.29 22.56
C ARG A 138 4.37 -6.69 22.14
N GLY A 139 5.46 -7.11 22.79
CA GLY A 139 6.82 -6.63 22.51
C GLY A 139 7.19 -5.34 23.25
N TYR A 140 6.54 -5.08 24.39
CA TYR A 140 6.90 -4.04 25.33
C TYR A 140 6.62 -4.47 26.78
N ALA A 141 7.31 -3.84 27.72
CA ALA A 141 7.25 -4.12 29.14
C ALA A 141 7.45 -2.83 29.97
N PHE A 142 7.01 -2.88 31.22
CA PHE A 142 7.27 -1.86 32.23
C PHE A 142 8.17 -2.45 33.30
N VAL A 143 9.23 -1.72 33.68
CA VAL A 143 10.18 -2.14 34.71
C VAL A 143 10.20 -1.07 35.80
N GLU A 144 9.68 -1.40 36.98
CA GLU A 144 9.71 -0.56 38.17
C GLU A 144 11.01 -0.82 38.94
N TYR A 145 11.81 0.23 39.14
CA TYR A 145 13.02 0.20 39.98
C TYR A 145 12.70 0.61 41.42
N GLU A 146 13.56 0.24 42.36
CA GLU A 146 13.48 0.71 43.75
C GLU A 146 13.77 2.22 43.85
N HIS A 147 14.77 2.69 43.09
CA HIS A 147 15.24 4.07 43.09
C HIS A 147 15.07 4.75 41.72
N GLU A 148 14.72 6.04 41.74
CA GLU A 148 14.63 6.86 40.53
C GLU A 148 15.99 7.06 39.84
N ARG A 149 17.09 7.01 40.61
CA ARG A 149 18.46 7.12 40.09
C ARG A 149 18.77 5.99 39.11
N ASP A 150 18.34 4.77 39.43
CA ASP A 150 18.53 3.57 38.63
C ASP A 150 17.75 3.65 37.31
N LEU A 151 16.52 4.16 37.37
CA LEU A 151 15.72 4.44 36.18
C LEU A 151 16.40 5.47 35.26
N LYS A 152 16.92 6.57 35.81
CA LYS A 152 17.62 7.59 35.02
C LYS A 152 18.88 7.02 34.37
N ASN A 153 19.58 6.12 35.05
CA ASN A 153 20.73 5.42 34.51
C ASN A 153 20.33 4.49 33.35
N ALA A 154 19.31 3.66 33.56
CA ALA A 154 18.76 2.77 32.55
C ALA A 154 18.20 3.52 31.32
N TYR A 155 17.59 4.70 31.52
CA TYR A 155 17.12 5.55 30.42
C TYR A 155 18.26 6.07 29.54
N LYS A 156 19.39 6.46 30.15
CA LYS A 156 20.55 6.99 29.41
C LYS A 156 21.34 5.89 28.69
N GLN A 157 21.53 4.74 29.33
CA GLN A 157 22.43 3.69 28.84
C GLN A 157 21.70 2.50 28.19
N GLY A 158 20.44 2.27 28.54
CA GLY A 158 19.67 1.12 28.09
C GLY A 158 19.04 1.28 26.70
N ASP A 159 18.93 2.51 26.18
CA ASP A 159 18.34 2.73 24.85
C ASP A 159 19.21 2.13 23.74
N GLY A 160 18.59 1.39 22.82
CA GLY A 160 19.27 0.76 21.71
C GLY A 160 20.05 -0.52 22.06
N LYS A 161 20.01 -1.00 23.30
CA LYS A 161 20.62 -2.28 23.72
C LYS A 161 20.07 -3.45 22.88
N LYS A 162 20.92 -4.39 22.48
CA LYS A 162 20.54 -5.51 21.62
C LYS A 162 20.19 -6.73 22.48
N ILE A 163 18.92 -7.13 22.47
CA ILE A 163 18.40 -8.32 23.17
C ILE A 163 17.81 -9.25 22.11
N ASP A 164 18.24 -10.51 22.08
CA ASP A 164 17.74 -11.52 21.13
C ASP A 164 17.76 -11.05 19.67
N GLY A 165 18.87 -10.41 19.26
CA GLY A 165 19.05 -9.92 17.90
C GLY A 165 18.34 -8.59 17.60
N ARG A 166 17.54 -8.04 18.52
CA ARG A 166 16.73 -6.84 18.31
C ARG A 166 17.17 -5.68 19.21
N ARG A 167 17.28 -4.47 18.65
CA ARG A 167 17.55 -3.26 19.43
C ARG A 167 16.28 -2.80 20.13
N VAL A 168 16.30 -2.79 21.46
CA VAL A 168 15.20 -2.28 22.28
C VAL A 168 15.17 -0.76 22.26
N MET A 169 13.99 -0.21 22.50
CA MET A 169 13.76 1.21 22.69
C MET A 169 13.40 1.42 24.15
N VAL A 170 14.06 2.34 24.82
CA VAL A 170 13.82 2.64 26.23
C VAL A 170 13.26 4.06 26.35
N ASP A 171 12.20 4.23 27.14
CA ASP A 171 11.63 5.53 27.47
C ASP A 171 11.17 5.55 28.93
N VAL A 172 10.85 6.73 29.45
CA VAL A 172 10.15 6.87 30.73
C VAL A 172 8.68 6.51 30.57
N GLU A 173 7.99 6.11 31.64
CA GLU A 173 6.56 5.88 31.59
C GLU A 173 5.79 7.19 31.41
N ARG A 174 5.45 7.54 30.17
CA ARG A 174 4.69 8.76 29.84
C ARG A 174 3.21 8.69 30.17
N GLY A 175 2.67 7.47 30.34
CA GLY A 175 1.24 7.22 30.58
C GLY A 175 0.65 8.02 31.74
N ARG A 176 1.36 8.02 32.87
CA ARG A 176 0.93 8.65 34.13
C ARG A 176 1.77 9.88 34.52
N THR A 177 2.80 10.24 33.74
CA THR A 177 3.74 11.33 34.07
C THR A 177 3.61 12.56 33.17
N VAL A 178 3.25 12.39 31.89
CA VAL A 178 3.21 13.50 30.92
C VAL A 178 1.76 13.89 30.66
N GLU A 179 1.44 15.16 30.92
CA GLU A 179 0.13 15.72 30.64
C GLU A 179 -0.19 15.70 29.13
N GLY A 180 -1.43 15.34 28.78
CA GLY A 180 -1.84 15.22 27.38
C GLY A 180 -1.24 14.03 26.62
N TRP A 181 -0.50 13.14 27.28
CA TRP A 181 0.07 11.97 26.62
C TRP A 181 -1.02 10.96 26.22
N LEU A 182 -1.14 10.73 24.91
CA LEU A 182 -2.01 9.72 24.35
C LEU A 182 -1.21 8.52 23.81
N PRO A 183 -1.64 7.28 24.09
CA PRO A 183 -1.04 6.10 23.48
C PRO A 183 -1.35 6.04 21.99
N ARG A 184 -0.55 5.28 21.25
CA ARG A 184 -0.63 5.20 19.78
C ARG A 184 -1.97 4.71 19.23
N ARG A 185 -2.74 3.94 20.01
CA ARG A 185 -4.11 3.51 19.63
C ARG A 185 -5.11 4.67 19.62
N LEU A 186 -4.78 5.79 20.26
CA LEU A 186 -5.59 7.00 20.39
C LEU A 186 -5.04 8.16 19.53
N GLY A 187 -4.24 7.86 18.51
CA GLY A 187 -3.68 8.88 17.60
C GLY A 187 -2.43 9.60 18.10
N GLY A 188 -1.97 9.33 19.33
CA GLY A 188 -0.70 9.84 19.85
C GLY A 188 0.46 8.86 19.67
N GLY A 189 1.26 8.72 20.73
CA GLY A 189 2.44 7.85 20.78
C GLY A 189 3.69 8.48 20.16
N ARG A 190 4.85 8.04 20.64
CA ARG A 190 6.16 8.54 20.21
C ARG A 190 6.79 7.62 19.16
N GLY A 191 7.51 8.22 18.23
CA GLY A 191 8.23 7.56 17.16
C GLY A 191 7.35 7.27 15.93
N PRO A 192 7.99 7.02 14.77
CA PRO A 192 7.27 6.72 13.56
C PRO A 192 6.40 5.50 13.80
N GLY A 193 5.19 5.54 13.24
CA GLY A 193 4.36 4.37 13.27
C GLY A 193 5.12 3.17 12.70
N ARG A 194 4.86 1.97 13.20
CA ARG A 194 5.00 0.72 12.42
C ARG A 194 4.13 0.85 11.17
N VAL A 195 4.55 1.68 10.21
CA VAL A 195 4.14 1.65 8.83
C VAL A 195 4.97 0.53 8.20
N GLY A 196 4.82 -0.68 8.73
CA GLY A 196 5.20 -1.86 7.98
C GLY A 196 4.26 -1.88 6.78
N LYS A 197 4.82 -1.93 5.56
CA LYS A 197 4.15 -2.16 4.28
C LYS A 197 2.71 -2.60 4.49
N ALA A 198 1.77 -1.66 4.33
CA ALA A 198 0.33 -1.81 4.45
C ALA A 198 -0.15 -3.27 4.63
N SER A 199 -0.03 -3.81 5.84
CA SER A 199 -0.93 -4.90 6.24
C SER A 199 -2.26 -4.20 6.39
N LYS A 200 -3.06 -4.19 5.32
CA LYS A 200 -4.51 -3.93 5.36
C LYS A 200 -5.07 -4.85 6.45
N LYS A 201 -5.02 -4.43 7.72
CA LYS A 201 -5.95 -4.93 8.71
C LYS A 201 -7.29 -4.51 8.14
N LYS A 202 -8.01 -5.47 7.56
CA LYS A 202 -9.45 -5.37 7.37
C LYS A 202 -9.97 -4.98 8.75
N VAL A 203 -10.29 -3.70 8.93
CA VAL A 203 -11.17 -3.25 9.99
C VAL A 203 -12.46 -3.98 9.66
N THR A 204 -12.69 -5.09 10.34
CA THR A 204 -13.98 -5.78 10.34
C THR A 204 -14.94 -4.92 11.15
N GLY A 205 -15.24 -3.73 10.61
CA GLY A 205 -16.54 -3.15 10.83
C GLY A 205 -17.55 -4.11 10.23
N LYS A 206 -18.66 -4.32 10.93
CA LYS A 206 -19.82 -5.06 10.47
C LYS A 206 -20.40 -4.29 9.27
N VAL A 207 -19.82 -4.52 8.09
CA VAL A 207 -20.33 -4.02 6.81
C VAL A 207 -21.07 -5.19 6.17
N ASP A 208 -22.32 -4.95 5.83
CA ASP A 208 -23.27 -5.92 5.30
C ASP A 208 -22.68 -6.76 4.16
N LYS A 209 -23.10 -8.03 4.14
CA LYS A 209 -22.51 -9.10 3.32
C LYS A 209 -22.57 -8.80 1.82
N GLU A 210 -23.48 -7.93 1.38
CA GLU A 210 -23.67 -7.52 -0.01
C GLU A 210 -22.55 -6.61 -0.56
N ASP A 211 -21.87 -5.83 0.30
CA ASP A 211 -20.80 -4.92 -0.15
C ASP A 211 -19.45 -5.63 -0.35
N ARG A 212 -19.31 -6.87 0.16
CA ARG A 212 -18.09 -7.68 0.05
C ARG A 212 -17.85 -8.23 -1.35
N ASP A 213 -18.91 -8.56 -2.07
CA ASP A 213 -18.81 -9.16 -3.39
C ASP A 213 -18.51 -8.10 -4.46
N ARG A 214 -19.02 -6.87 -4.32
CA ARG A 214 -18.64 -5.73 -5.18
C ARG A 214 -17.19 -5.26 -5.01
N ASP A 215 -16.60 -5.40 -3.82
CA ASP A 215 -15.22 -4.98 -3.56
C ASP A 215 -14.18 -6.01 -4.05
N ARG A 216 -14.56 -7.28 -4.26
CA ARG A 216 -13.71 -8.28 -4.94
C ARG A 216 -13.56 -7.97 -6.43
N ASP A 217 -14.63 -7.56 -7.09
CA ASP A 217 -14.58 -7.14 -8.49
C ASP A 217 -13.78 -5.84 -8.67
N ARG A 218 -13.87 -4.90 -7.72
CA ARG A 218 -13.05 -3.67 -7.72
C ARG A 218 -11.55 -3.90 -7.51
N ASP A 219 -11.13 -4.94 -6.80
CA ASP A 219 -9.71 -5.25 -6.67
C ASP A 219 -9.15 -5.88 -7.97
N ARG A 220 -10.02 -6.38 -8.87
CA ARG A 220 -9.67 -6.77 -10.24
C ARG A 220 -9.50 -5.53 -11.14
N ASP A 221 -10.43 -4.58 -11.05
CA ASP A 221 -10.34 -3.32 -11.81
C ASP A 221 -9.16 -2.44 -11.36
N ARG A 222 -8.88 -2.35 -10.06
CA ARG A 222 -7.70 -1.63 -9.54
C ARG A 222 -6.35 -2.23 -9.96
N ARG A 223 -6.31 -3.52 -10.30
CA ARG A 223 -5.10 -4.13 -10.89
C ARG A 223 -4.98 -3.73 -12.35
N ARG A 224 -6.09 -3.72 -13.09
CA ARG A 224 -6.16 -3.28 -14.48
C ARG A 224 -5.79 -1.81 -14.65
N ASP A 225 -6.38 -0.91 -13.88
CA ASP A 225 -6.08 0.53 -13.94
C ASP A 225 -4.60 0.84 -13.60
N LYS A 226 -4.00 0.09 -12.66
CA LYS A 226 -2.57 0.23 -12.32
C LYS A 226 -1.63 -0.39 -13.34
N GLU A 227 -2.08 -1.41 -14.06
CA GLU A 227 -1.33 -1.98 -15.18
C GLU A 227 -1.40 -1.04 -16.39
N ASP A 228 -2.56 -0.44 -16.66
CA ASP A 228 -2.76 0.54 -17.73
C ASP A 228 -1.98 1.85 -17.47
N GLU A 229 -2.00 2.40 -16.24
CA GLU A 229 -1.17 3.57 -15.88
C GLU A 229 0.33 3.29 -16.05
N LYS A 230 0.81 2.09 -15.68
CA LYS A 230 2.22 1.71 -15.84
C LYS A 230 2.60 1.48 -17.31
N VAL A 231 1.67 1.01 -18.13
CA VAL A 231 1.88 0.83 -19.57
C VAL A 231 1.95 2.18 -20.28
N ASP A 232 1.11 3.15 -19.90
CA ASP A 232 1.16 4.51 -20.44
C ASP A 232 2.41 5.28 -19.99
N GLU A 233 2.87 5.09 -18.76
CA GLU A 233 4.11 5.70 -18.26
C GLU A 233 5.35 5.14 -19.01
N LYS A 234 5.39 3.83 -19.27
CA LYS A 234 6.44 3.21 -20.11
C LYS A 234 6.37 3.62 -21.59
N LYS A 235 5.18 3.83 -22.14
CA LYS A 235 5.01 4.33 -23.52
C LYS A 235 5.45 5.80 -23.65
N LYS A 236 5.20 6.63 -22.63
CA LYS A 236 5.72 8.01 -22.59
C LYS A 236 7.24 8.03 -22.46
N SER A 237 7.81 7.26 -21.53
CA SER A 237 9.27 7.24 -21.34
C SER A 237 10.03 6.74 -22.58
N SER A 238 9.51 5.70 -23.25
CA SER A 238 10.12 5.18 -24.49
C SER A 238 9.94 6.09 -25.70
N LYS A 239 8.87 6.90 -25.73
CA LYS A 239 8.66 7.93 -26.76
C LYS A 239 9.58 9.13 -26.55
N ASP A 240 9.82 9.53 -25.30
CA ASP A 240 10.76 10.60 -24.97
C ASP A 240 12.22 10.16 -25.19
N GLU A 241 12.60 8.93 -24.84
CA GLU A 241 13.93 8.37 -25.16
C GLU A 241 14.20 8.28 -26.67
N LYS A 242 13.21 7.88 -27.48
CA LYS A 242 13.36 7.89 -28.95
C LYS A 242 13.51 9.31 -29.49
N ARG A 243 12.78 10.27 -28.92
CA ARG A 243 12.81 11.67 -29.35
C ARG A 243 14.09 12.39 -28.93
N GLU A 244 14.73 11.97 -27.85
CA GLU A 244 16.08 12.42 -27.47
C GLU A 244 17.16 11.80 -28.36
N LYS A 245 17.01 10.53 -28.74
CA LYS A 245 17.96 9.84 -29.62
C LYS A 245 18.00 10.43 -31.04
N ASP A 246 16.86 10.86 -31.58
CA ASP A 246 16.78 11.51 -32.90
C ASP A 246 17.24 12.98 -32.89
N ARG A 247 17.39 13.60 -31.71
CA ARG A 247 17.86 14.99 -31.55
C ARG A 247 19.32 15.10 -31.08
N GLY A 248 19.98 13.97 -30.81
CA GLY A 248 21.35 13.91 -30.27
C GLY A 248 22.47 13.90 -31.31
N GLY A 249 22.16 13.97 -32.61
CA GLY A 249 23.14 13.78 -33.68
C GLY A 249 24.04 14.99 -34.02
N ASP A 250 23.75 16.20 -33.51
CA ASP A 250 24.43 17.43 -34.00
C ASP A 250 25.15 18.25 -32.93
N ARG A 251 25.24 17.78 -31.68
CA ARG A 251 25.86 18.55 -30.58
C ARG A 251 27.31 18.20 -30.26
N GLU A 252 27.91 17.22 -30.92
CA GLU A 252 29.33 16.90 -30.71
C GLU A 252 30.29 17.78 -31.52
N ARG A 253 29.82 18.47 -32.58
CA ARG A 253 30.70 19.36 -33.38
C ARG A 253 30.98 20.73 -32.75
N ASP A 254 30.13 21.21 -31.85
CA ASP A 254 30.29 22.56 -31.29
C ASP A 254 31.20 22.62 -30.07
N ARG A 255 31.43 21.49 -29.37
CA ARG A 255 32.29 21.46 -28.18
C ARG A 255 33.79 21.45 -28.50
N ASP A 256 34.18 20.96 -29.67
CA ASP A 256 35.60 21.00 -30.08
C ASP A 256 36.02 22.41 -30.50
N ARG A 257 35.08 23.24 -30.98
CA ARG A 257 35.37 24.60 -31.45
C ARG A 257 35.56 25.62 -30.32
N GLU A 258 35.00 25.39 -29.14
CA GLU A 258 35.23 26.26 -27.97
C GLU A 258 36.57 25.97 -27.29
N LYS A 259 37.01 24.70 -27.27
CA LYS A 259 38.27 24.30 -26.63
C LYS A 259 39.51 24.79 -27.39
N ASP A 260 39.42 24.94 -28.71
CA ASP A 260 40.51 25.48 -29.52
C ASP A 260 40.63 27.01 -29.39
N LYS A 261 39.52 27.73 -29.18
CA LYS A 261 39.54 29.19 -28.96
C LYS A 261 40.12 29.61 -27.60
N GLU A 262 40.02 28.77 -26.57
CA GLU A 262 40.67 29.05 -25.28
C GLU A 262 42.18 28.83 -25.35
N LYS A 263 42.67 27.84 -26.11
CA LYS A 263 44.10 27.60 -26.30
C LYS A 263 44.82 28.66 -27.13
N GLU A 264 44.16 29.32 -28.07
CA GLU A 264 44.75 30.45 -28.81
C GLU A 264 44.91 31.70 -27.93
N LYS A 265 43.90 32.02 -27.09
CA LYS A 265 43.97 33.18 -26.18
C LYS A 265 45.03 33.04 -25.09
N GLU A 266 45.37 31.81 -24.69
CA GLU A 266 46.43 31.56 -23.71
C GLU A 266 47.84 31.69 -24.31
N LYS A 267 48.02 31.36 -25.60
CA LYS A 267 49.28 31.56 -26.33
C LYS A 267 49.58 33.04 -26.62
N ASP A 268 48.57 33.85 -26.90
CA ASP A 268 48.77 35.27 -27.16
C ASP A 268 49.14 36.05 -25.88
N LYS A 269 48.59 35.66 -24.71
CA LYS A 269 49.01 36.22 -23.41
C LYS A 269 50.42 35.84 -22.98
N ALA A 270 50.96 34.73 -23.48
CA ALA A 270 52.33 34.31 -23.18
C ALA A 270 53.37 35.09 -24.01
N LYS A 271 53.04 35.50 -25.24
CA LYS A 271 53.94 36.29 -26.11
C LYS A 271 54.10 37.75 -25.69
N ASP A 272 53.11 38.32 -25.00
CA ASP A 272 53.18 39.71 -24.51
C ASP A 272 54.00 39.87 -23.21
N LYS A 273 54.29 38.78 -22.49
CA LYS A 273 55.11 38.81 -21.27
C LYS A 273 56.63 38.74 -21.50
N ASP A 274 57.07 38.40 -22.71
CA ASP A 274 58.48 38.33 -23.08
C ASP A 274 58.99 39.60 -23.79
N LYS A 275 58.18 40.66 -23.87
CA LYS A 275 58.53 41.91 -24.57
C LYS A 275 58.87 43.09 -23.65
N ASP A 276 58.78 42.91 -22.33
CA ASP A 276 59.15 43.90 -21.30
C ASP A 276 60.26 43.38 -20.37
N LYS A 277 61.34 42.85 -20.96
CA LYS A 277 62.61 42.60 -20.26
C LYS A 277 63.81 42.92 -21.13
#